data_AF-A0A398CZK9-F1
#
_entry.id   AF-A0A398CZK9-F1
#
_cell.length_a   1.000
_cell.length_b   1.000
_cell.length_c   1.000
_cell.angle_alpha   90.00
_cell.angle_beta   90.00
_cell.angle_gamma   90.00
#
_symmetry.space_group_name_H-M   'P 1'
#
loop_
_entity.id
_entity.type
_entity.pdbx_description
1 polymer ?
#
loop_
_entity_poly.entity_id
_entity_poly.type
_entity_poly.pdbx_seq_one_letter_code
_entity_poly.pdbx_strand_id
1 'polypeptide(L)'
;MSRWIDLTGKLEDGMWNYGAPFPEVVIEKVADAALFGYEGHAFQLHSLAGTYLETANHLFPDRERLGDVSIDRLKTRAWVAQLPNKRPFESIGAAELEEAVGSVLEPGDALLIATGWDAYWNREGFTESSPYFEPEAMEWIIARDVGLLGMDITSIEDPRKPGGEMTLLARYYAKDRLMVAPLVNLREAGRGPWTLLALRCTFPMRAPPLRAVLFEPDCKGQGWVCSQACWRQPALWRGAARRIRRRRGWGARCSVR
;
A
#
# COMPACT_ATOMS: atom_id res chain seq x y z
N MET A 1 -17.57 -1.30 17.42
CA MET A 1 -16.34 -0.48 17.30
C MET A 1 -15.94 -0.52 15.84
N SER A 2 -15.55 0.60 15.25
CA SER A 2 -15.08 0.64 13.86
C SER A 2 -13.88 -0.28 13.70
N ARG A 3 -13.79 -1.04 12.61
CA ARG A 3 -12.64 -1.92 12.35
C ARG A 3 -11.42 -1.07 11.95
N TRP A 4 -10.31 -1.23 12.66
CA TRP A 4 -9.01 -0.63 12.35
C TRP A 4 -8.02 -1.73 12.04
N ILE A 5 -7.15 -1.48 11.06
CA ILE A 5 -6.10 -2.41 10.64
C ILE A 5 -4.80 -1.63 10.57
N ASP A 6 -3.82 -2.06 11.36
CA ASP A 6 -2.48 -1.51 11.33
C ASP A 6 -1.70 -2.11 10.16
N LEU A 7 -1.23 -1.25 9.26
CA LEU A 7 -0.44 -1.64 8.10
C LEU A 7 1.05 -1.35 8.27
N THR A 8 1.47 -0.94 9.47
CA THR A 8 2.83 -0.50 9.74
C THR A 8 3.68 -1.68 10.21
N GLY A 9 4.73 -2.01 9.45
CA GLY A 9 5.72 -2.98 9.87
C GLY A 9 6.48 -2.49 11.09
N LYS A 10 6.82 -3.42 11.99
CA LYS A 10 7.55 -3.12 13.22
C LYS A 10 8.99 -2.71 12.89
N LEU A 11 9.45 -1.61 13.48
CA LEU A 11 10.87 -1.27 13.53
C LEU A 11 11.53 -2.06 14.67
N GLU A 12 12.58 -2.81 14.35
CA GLU A 12 13.33 -3.59 15.33
C GLU A 12 14.80 -3.71 14.93
N ASP A 13 15.65 -4.00 15.91
CA ASP A 13 17.08 -4.20 15.71
C ASP A 13 17.34 -5.34 14.71
N GLY A 14 18.22 -5.10 13.73
CA GLY A 14 18.56 -6.09 12.70
C GLY A 14 17.39 -6.44 11.75
N MET A 15 16.39 -5.56 11.62
CA MET A 15 15.33 -5.73 10.63
C MET A 15 15.88 -5.72 9.20
N TRP A 16 15.04 -6.12 8.24
CA TRP A 16 15.37 -6.08 6.82
C TRP A 16 15.91 -4.70 6.39
N ASN A 17 16.79 -4.70 5.39
CA ASN A 17 17.43 -3.50 4.87
C ASN A 17 17.64 -3.63 3.35
N TYR A 18 17.78 -2.50 2.66
CA TYR A 18 18.18 -2.43 1.26
C TYR A 18 19.68 -2.64 1.04
N GLY A 19 20.46 -2.79 2.12
CA GLY A 19 21.91 -2.90 2.08
C GLY A 19 22.60 -1.57 1.75
N ALA A 20 23.86 -1.63 1.33
CA ALA A 20 24.65 -0.42 1.06
C ALA A 20 23.95 0.53 0.05
N PRO A 21 23.90 1.85 0.31
CA PRO A 21 24.65 2.58 1.34
C PRO A 21 23.92 2.74 2.68
N PHE A 22 22.78 2.08 2.89
CA PHE A 22 22.00 2.23 4.11
C PHE A 22 22.65 1.46 5.27
N PRO A 23 22.87 2.11 6.43
CA PRO A 23 23.37 1.42 7.61
C PRO A 23 22.27 0.54 8.20
N GLU A 24 22.65 -0.43 9.03
CA GLU A 24 21.70 -1.23 9.79
C GLU A 24 20.85 -0.37 10.73
N VAL A 25 19.60 -0.79 10.89
CA VAL A 25 18.70 -0.26 11.91
C VAL A 25 19.12 -0.79 13.27
N VAL A 26 19.44 0.13 14.18
CA VAL A 26 19.87 -0.20 15.55
C VAL A 26 18.94 0.47 16.55
N ILE A 27 18.45 -0.30 17.51
CA ILE A 27 17.65 0.20 18.63
C ILE A 27 18.32 -0.22 19.93
N GLU A 28 18.95 0.74 20.61
CA GLU A 28 19.74 0.49 21.82
C GLU A 28 19.04 1.07 23.05
N LYS A 29 18.94 0.29 24.12
CA LYS A 29 18.50 0.78 25.43
C LYS A 29 19.62 1.60 26.06
N VAL A 30 19.38 2.90 26.25
CA VAL A 30 20.37 3.86 26.80
C VAL A 30 20.02 4.36 28.20
N ALA A 31 18.80 4.11 28.67
CA ALA A 31 18.41 4.38 30.05
C ALA A 31 17.58 3.21 30.60
N ASP A 32 17.96 2.71 31.77
CA ASP A 32 17.25 1.67 32.50
C ASP A 32 16.37 2.24 33.62
N ALA A 33 15.12 1.78 33.68
CA ALA A 33 14.15 2.27 34.64
C ALA A 33 14.55 2.06 36.11
N ALA A 34 15.28 0.97 36.43
CA ALA A 34 15.72 0.71 37.80
C ALA A 34 16.84 1.66 38.24
N LEU A 35 17.64 2.18 37.30
CA LEU A 35 18.77 3.08 37.58
C LEU A 35 18.38 4.56 37.48
N PHE A 36 17.53 4.92 36.51
CA PHE A 36 17.22 6.32 36.17
C PHE A 36 15.77 6.71 36.45
N GLY A 37 14.90 5.77 36.82
CA GLY A 37 13.46 6.02 37.05
C GLY A 37 12.62 6.12 35.76
N TYR A 38 13.23 5.92 34.59
CA TYR A 38 12.57 5.85 33.29
C TYR A 38 13.37 4.96 32.33
N GLU A 39 12.72 4.45 31.28
CA GLU A 39 13.38 3.72 30.21
C GLU A 39 13.50 4.61 28.97
N GLY A 40 14.65 4.55 28.31
CA GLY A 40 14.93 5.34 27.12
C GLY A 40 15.77 4.55 26.11
N HIS A 41 15.52 4.78 24.83
CA HIS A 41 16.20 4.13 23.73
C HIS A 41 16.79 5.15 22.75
N ALA A 42 17.96 4.84 22.21
CA ALA A 42 18.54 5.52 21.07
C ALA A 42 18.24 4.72 19.79
N PHE A 43 18.09 5.43 18.68
CA PHE A 43 17.73 4.86 17.39
C PHE A 43 18.72 5.31 16.32
N GLN A 44 19.27 4.36 15.57
CA GLN A 44 19.90 4.60 14.28
C GLN A 44 18.95 4.11 13.19
N LEU A 45 18.49 5.02 12.34
CA LEU A 45 17.53 4.73 11.28
C LEU A 45 17.96 5.44 9.99
N HIS A 46 17.77 4.80 8.85
CA HIS A 46 17.69 5.48 7.56
C HIS A 46 16.24 5.80 7.22
N SER A 47 16.01 6.70 6.27
CA SER A 47 14.65 7.17 5.98
C SER A 47 13.76 6.04 5.45
N LEU A 48 14.29 5.19 4.56
CA LEU A 48 13.60 4.03 3.98
C LEU A 48 13.51 2.80 4.92
N ALA A 49 13.56 3.00 6.24
CA ALA A 49 13.49 1.91 7.21
C ALA A 49 12.03 1.56 7.55
N GLY A 50 11.70 0.27 7.57
CA GLY A 50 10.34 -0.20 7.88
C GLY A 50 9.31 0.32 6.88
N THR A 51 8.11 0.66 7.36
CA THR A 51 7.08 1.27 6.52
C THR A 51 7.30 2.78 6.43
N TYR A 52 7.53 3.29 5.22
CA TYR A 52 7.85 4.70 4.97
C TYR A 52 6.95 5.31 3.88
N LEU A 53 6.91 6.65 3.78
CA LEU A 53 6.15 7.39 2.76
C LEU A 53 7.07 8.22 1.89
N GLU A 54 7.01 8.01 0.59
CA GLU A 54 7.78 8.75 -0.40
C GLU A 54 6.92 9.73 -1.20
N THR A 55 7.62 10.72 -1.75
CA THR A 55 7.13 11.69 -2.75
C THR A 55 8.05 11.64 -3.95
N ALA A 56 7.63 12.24 -5.07
CA ALA A 56 8.49 12.45 -6.24
C ALA A 56 9.84 13.15 -5.94
N ASN A 57 9.93 13.93 -4.86
CA ASN A 57 11.20 14.51 -4.38
C ASN A 57 12.30 13.47 -4.08
N HIS A 58 11.94 12.20 -3.91
CA HIS A 58 12.90 11.10 -3.75
C HIS A 58 13.83 10.98 -4.97
N LEU A 59 13.31 11.17 -6.20
CA LEU A 59 14.08 11.11 -7.45
C LEU A 59 14.33 12.47 -8.08
N PHE A 60 13.42 13.43 -7.88
CA PHE A 60 13.44 14.73 -8.56
C PHE A 60 13.56 15.86 -7.53
N PRO A 61 14.76 16.43 -7.30
CA PRO A 61 15.02 17.36 -6.19
C PRO A 61 14.12 18.60 -6.12
N ASP A 62 13.56 19.03 -7.25
CA ASP A 62 12.69 20.22 -7.36
C ASP A 62 11.20 19.91 -7.14
N ARG A 63 10.84 18.64 -6.93
CA ARG A 63 9.45 18.23 -6.65
C ARG A 63 9.06 18.48 -5.20
N GLU A 64 7.76 18.45 -4.95
CA GLU A 64 7.16 18.68 -3.63
C GLU A 64 7.84 17.83 -2.56
N ARG A 65 8.35 18.49 -1.52
CA ARG A 65 9.02 17.79 -0.42
C ARG A 65 7.95 17.16 0.44
N LEU A 66 8.29 16.02 1.03
CA LEU A 66 7.38 15.33 1.93
C LEU A 66 6.87 16.23 3.07
N GLY A 67 7.72 17.09 3.62
CA GLY A 67 7.34 18.05 4.66
C GLY A 67 6.19 18.98 4.26
N ASP A 68 6.05 19.27 2.96
CA ASP A 68 5.08 20.22 2.39
C ASP A 68 3.76 19.54 1.98
N VAL A 69 3.71 18.21 1.94
CA VAL A 69 2.49 17.45 1.59
C VAL A 69 1.40 17.74 2.62
N SER A 70 0.24 18.24 2.17
CA SER A 70 -0.88 18.52 3.08
C SER A 70 -1.38 17.26 3.79
N ILE A 71 -1.86 17.41 5.04
CA ILE A 71 -2.45 16.29 5.80
C ILE A 71 -3.66 15.70 5.07
N ASP A 72 -4.41 16.51 4.32
CA ASP A 72 -5.56 16.04 3.53
C ASP A 72 -5.17 14.97 2.51
N ARG A 73 -3.95 15.01 1.95
CA ARG A 73 -3.45 13.98 1.04
C ARG A 73 -2.98 12.70 1.74
N LEU A 74 -2.78 12.75 3.05
CA LEU A 74 -2.45 11.58 3.88
C LEU A 74 -3.68 10.84 4.38
N LYS A 75 -4.88 11.41 4.18
CA LYS A 75 -6.17 10.78 4.43
C LYS A 75 -6.92 10.59 3.12
N THR A 76 -6.94 9.36 2.60
CA THR A 76 -7.55 9.09 1.29
C THR A 76 -8.44 7.86 1.31
N ARG A 77 -9.41 7.81 0.40
CA ARG A 77 -10.17 6.60 0.16
C ARG A 77 -9.23 5.56 -0.45
N ALA A 78 -9.32 4.32 0.02
CA ALA A 78 -8.40 3.28 -0.36
C ALA A 78 -9.12 1.99 -0.77
N TRP A 79 -8.53 1.31 -1.76
CA TRP A 79 -8.88 -0.03 -2.17
C TRP A 79 -7.66 -0.93 -2.08
N VAL A 80 -7.87 -2.17 -1.63
CA VAL A 80 -6.81 -3.18 -1.59
C VAL A 80 -6.99 -4.15 -2.75
N ALA A 81 -6.06 -4.15 -3.70
CA ALA A 81 -5.95 -5.18 -4.72
C ALA A 81 -5.42 -6.47 -4.09
N GLN A 82 -6.34 -7.40 -3.82
CA GLN A 82 -6.02 -8.73 -3.30
C GLN A 82 -5.56 -9.64 -4.45
N LEU A 83 -4.25 -9.67 -4.70
CA LEU A 83 -3.65 -10.53 -5.72
C LEU A 83 -3.43 -11.95 -5.18
N PRO A 84 -3.18 -12.97 -6.02
CA PRO A 84 -2.65 -14.25 -5.52
C PRO A 84 -1.33 -14.06 -4.76
N ASN A 85 -0.96 -15.03 -3.92
CA ASN A 85 0.32 -14.99 -3.21
C ASN A 85 1.47 -15.08 -4.22
N LYS A 86 2.30 -14.03 -4.26
CA LYS A 86 3.44 -13.95 -5.17
C LYS A 86 4.63 -14.75 -4.65
N ARG A 87 5.32 -15.42 -5.57
CA ARG A 87 6.58 -16.11 -5.31
C ARG A 87 7.76 -15.16 -5.49
N PRO A 88 8.97 -15.54 -5.02
CA PRO A 88 10.19 -14.80 -5.30
C PRO A 88 10.34 -14.47 -6.79
N PHE A 89 10.64 -13.22 -7.11
CA PHE A 89 10.78 -12.70 -8.47
C PHE A 89 9.54 -12.85 -9.38
N GLU A 90 8.35 -13.02 -8.79
CA GLU A 90 7.12 -13.05 -9.58
C GLU A 90 6.64 -11.64 -9.90
N SER A 91 6.24 -11.40 -11.13
CA SER A 91 5.81 -10.09 -11.56
C SER A 91 4.32 -9.82 -11.32
N ILE A 92 3.96 -8.54 -11.28
CA ILE A 92 2.61 -8.02 -11.11
C ILE A 92 2.20 -7.36 -12.41
N GLY A 93 1.16 -7.91 -13.06
CA GLY A 93 0.67 -7.42 -14.35
C GLY A 93 -0.57 -6.52 -14.24
N ALA A 94 -0.83 -5.72 -15.30
CA ALA A 94 -1.99 -4.83 -15.36
C ALA A 94 -3.34 -5.57 -15.29
N ALA A 95 -3.43 -6.76 -15.88
CA ALA A 95 -4.65 -7.58 -15.87
C ALA A 95 -5.06 -8.00 -14.45
N GLU A 96 -4.09 -8.31 -13.60
CA GLU A 96 -4.33 -8.66 -12.19
C GLU A 96 -4.89 -7.48 -11.41
N LEU A 97 -4.37 -6.27 -11.65
CA LEU A 97 -4.87 -5.04 -11.04
C LEU A 97 -6.28 -4.69 -11.52
N GLU A 98 -6.52 -4.79 -12.84
CA GLU A 98 -7.83 -4.55 -13.44
C GLU A 98 -8.89 -5.49 -12.87
N GLU A 99 -8.60 -6.79 -12.78
CA GLU A 99 -9.51 -7.79 -12.21
C GLU A 99 -9.78 -7.51 -10.73
N ALA A 100 -8.75 -7.17 -9.96
CA ALA A 100 -8.86 -6.99 -8.52
C ALA A 100 -9.69 -5.74 -8.14
N VAL A 101 -9.46 -4.61 -8.82
CA VAL A 101 -9.99 -3.30 -8.38
C VAL A 101 -10.38 -2.34 -9.52
N GLY A 102 -10.18 -2.68 -10.79
CA GLY A 102 -10.38 -1.75 -11.91
C GLY A 102 -11.79 -1.16 -12.01
N SER A 103 -12.82 -1.91 -11.58
CA SER A 103 -14.21 -1.45 -11.62
C SER A 103 -14.64 -0.50 -10.50
N VAL A 104 -13.79 -0.27 -9.49
CA VAL A 104 -14.14 0.51 -8.29
C VAL A 104 -13.16 1.64 -7.96
N LEU A 105 -11.98 1.62 -8.57
CA LEU A 105 -10.93 2.61 -8.34
C LEU A 105 -11.27 3.90 -9.10
N GLU A 106 -11.28 5.04 -8.41
CA GLU A 106 -11.48 6.36 -9.02
C GLU A 106 -10.19 7.21 -8.93
N PRO A 107 -10.01 8.23 -9.79
CA PRO A 107 -8.89 9.16 -9.72
C PRO A 107 -8.71 9.76 -8.33
N GLY A 108 -7.47 9.79 -7.83
CA GLY A 108 -7.12 10.31 -6.50
C GLY A 108 -7.22 9.29 -5.36
N ASP A 109 -7.82 8.12 -5.59
CA ASP A 109 -7.84 7.04 -4.58
C ASP A 109 -6.43 6.53 -4.26
N ALA A 110 -6.28 5.97 -3.07
CA ALA A 110 -5.18 5.07 -2.77
C ALA A 110 -5.44 3.67 -3.34
N LEU A 111 -4.43 3.13 -4.00
CA LEU A 111 -4.35 1.73 -4.39
C LEU A 111 -3.33 1.03 -3.51
N LEU A 112 -3.78 0.05 -2.72
CA LEU A 112 -2.90 -0.80 -1.90
C LEU A 112 -2.83 -2.18 -2.54
N ILE A 113 -1.62 -2.72 -2.73
CA ILE A 113 -1.42 -3.98 -3.44
C ILE A 113 -0.99 -5.03 -2.43
N ALA A 114 -1.85 -6.03 -2.23
CA ALA A 114 -1.59 -7.17 -1.37
C ALA A 114 -1.08 -8.33 -2.24
N THR A 115 0.22 -8.60 -2.15
CA THR A 115 0.88 -9.75 -2.79
C THR A 115 1.12 -10.90 -1.81
N GLY A 116 0.95 -10.66 -0.49
CA GLY A 116 1.28 -11.61 0.57
C GLY A 116 2.78 -11.66 0.88
N TRP A 117 3.55 -10.71 0.34
CA TRP A 117 4.99 -10.65 0.53
C TRP A 117 5.40 -10.20 1.93
N ASP A 118 4.50 -9.54 2.67
CA ASP A 118 4.67 -9.22 4.08
C ASP A 118 4.94 -10.46 4.96
N ALA A 119 4.58 -11.66 4.52
CA ALA A 119 4.95 -12.91 5.16
C ALA A 119 6.48 -13.18 5.18
N TYR A 120 7.25 -12.48 4.36
CA TYR A 120 8.71 -12.53 4.29
C TYR A 120 9.39 -11.42 5.09
N TRP A 121 8.65 -10.57 5.81
CA TRP A 121 9.24 -9.52 6.66
C TRP A 121 10.34 -10.07 7.57
N ASN A 122 11.52 -9.44 7.55
CA ASN A 122 12.73 -9.86 8.29
C ASN A 122 13.25 -11.28 7.95
N ARG A 123 12.80 -11.89 6.84
CA ARG A 123 13.35 -13.14 6.32
C ARG A 123 14.36 -12.87 5.21
N GLU A 124 15.27 -13.82 5.03
CA GLU A 124 16.21 -13.80 3.91
C GLU A 124 15.45 -13.70 2.57
N GLY A 125 15.91 -12.80 1.70
CA GLY A 125 15.31 -12.57 0.38
C GLY A 125 14.14 -11.60 0.36
N PHE A 126 13.75 -11.00 1.50
CA PHE A 126 12.65 -10.04 1.56
C PHE A 126 12.83 -8.89 0.56
N THR A 127 14.04 -8.33 0.48
CA THR A 127 14.39 -7.26 -0.45
C THR A 127 14.93 -7.80 -1.77
N GLU A 128 15.85 -8.76 -1.72
CA GLU A 128 16.61 -9.23 -2.88
C GLU A 128 15.78 -10.05 -3.87
N SER A 129 14.74 -10.72 -3.36
CA SER A 129 13.90 -11.61 -4.14
C SER A 129 12.44 -11.14 -4.24
N SER A 130 12.20 -9.87 -3.92
CA SER A 130 10.87 -9.24 -3.97
C SER A 130 10.18 -9.46 -5.33
N PRO A 131 8.85 -9.65 -5.33
CA PRO A 131 8.01 -9.41 -6.50
C PRO A 131 8.22 -7.98 -7.03
N TYR A 132 7.78 -7.75 -8.26
CA TYR A 132 7.98 -6.46 -8.95
C TYR A 132 6.85 -6.16 -9.94
N PHE A 133 6.80 -4.94 -10.45
CA PHE A 133 5.81 -4.55 -11.46
C PHE A 133 6.31 -4.80 -12.88
N GLU A 134 5.45 -5.33 -13.73
CA GLU A 134 5.67 -5.20 -15.17
C GLU A 134 5.38 -3.74 -15.62
N PRO A 135 6.02 -3.26 -16.71
CA PRO A 135 5.80 -1.89 -17.20
C PRO A 135 4.33 -1.52 -17.43
N GLU A 136 3.54 -2.44 -18.00
CA GLU A 136 2.11 -2.21 -18.24
C GLU A 136 1.31 -2.05 -16.95
N ALA A 137 1.73 -2.68 -15.85
CA ALA A 137 1.05 -2.52 -14.57
C ALA A 137 1.27 -1.12 -14.02
N MET A 138 2.49 -0.58 -14.15
CA MET A 138 2.78 0.79 -13.75
C MET A 138 2.05 1.80 -14.65
N GLU A 139 2.01 1.56 -15.97
CA GLU A 139 1.25 2.40 -16.90
C GLU A 139 -0.25 2.41 -16.57
N TRP A 140 -0.80 1.27 -16.20
CA TRP A 140 -2.18 1.16 -15.71
C TRP A 140 -2.39 2.01 -14.45
N ILE A 141 -1.53 1.89 -13.44
CA ILE A 141 -1.61 2.69 -12.21
C ILE A 141 -1.59 4.20 -12.52
N ILE A 142 -0.67 4.61 -13.41
CA ILE A 142 -0.52 6.01 -13.83
C ILE A 142 -1.78 6.50 -14.56
N ALA A 143 -2.36 5.68 -15.43
CA ALA A 143 -3.55 6.01 -16.22
C ALA A 143 -4.83 6.10 -15.37
N ARG A 144 -4.90 5.37 -14.24
CA ARG A 144 -6.00 5.46 -13.27
C ARG A 144 -5.89 6.67 -12.33
N ASP A 145 -4.80 7.43 -12.45
CA ASP A 145 -4.50 8.61 -11.63
C ASP A 145 -4.57 8.33 -10.12
N VAL A 146 -3.97 7.20 -9.72
CA VAL A 146 -3.79 6.83 -8.31
C VAL A 146 -3.06 7.95 -7.57
N GLY A 147 -3.65 8.45 -6.49
CA GLY A 147 -3.09 9.52 -5.67
C GLY A 147 -2.00 9.03 -4.72
N LEU A 148 -2.18 7.83 -4.19
CA LEU A 148 -1.23 7.15 -3.31
C LEU A 148 -1.13 5.66 -3.67
N LEU A 149 0.07 5.18 -3.98
CA LEU A 149 0.33 3.76 -4.20
C LEU A 149 0.91 3.13 -2.94
N GLY A 150 0.31 2.07 -2.43
CA GLY A 150 0.87 1.28 -1.33
C GLY A 150 1.07 -0.17 -1.71
N MET A 151 2.07 -0.83 -1.13
CA MET A 151 2.39 -2.22 -1.46
C MET A 151 3.11 -2.92 -0.30
N ASP A 152 2.98 -4.24 -0.23
CA ASP A 152 3.70 -5.11 0.72
C ASP A 152 5.07 -5.60 0.22
N ILE A 153 5.48 -5.13 -0.95
CA ILE A 153 6.77 -5.43 -1.58
C ILE A 153 7.76 -4.29 -1.39
N THR A 154 9.05 -4.57 -1.59
CA THR A 154 10.13 -3.59 -1.42
C THR A 154 10.65 -3.05 -2.75
N SER A 155 10.31 -3.69 -3.86
CA SER A 155 10.89 -3.44 -5.17
C SER A 155 9.81 -3.08 -6.20
N ILE A 156 9.99 -1.94 -6.86
CA ILE A 156 9.14 -1.54 -7.99
C ILE A 156 9.59 -2.24 -9.26
N GLU A 157 10.90 -2.30 -9.45
CA GLU A 157 11.57 -2.95 -10.58
C GLU A 157 11.91 -4.39 -10.27
N ASP A 158 12.16 -5.18 -11.33
CA ASP A 158 12.76 -6.51 -11.20
C ASP A 158 14.11 -6.39 -10.47
N PRO A 159 14.26 -6.93 -9.24
CA PRO A 159 15.48 -6.78 -8.44
C PRO A 159 16.70 -7.46 -9.10
N ARG A 160 16.49 -8.31 -10.11
CA ARG A 160 17.57 -8.93 -10.90
C ARG A 160 18.11 -8.00 -11.99
N LYS A 161 17.44 -6.88 -12.27
CA LYS A 161 17.80 -5.91 -13.32
C LYS A 161 17.94 -4.50 -12.74
N PRO A 162 18.85 -4.27 -11.78
CA PRO A 162 19.08 -2.94 -11.24
C PRO A 162 19.69 -2.03 -12.31
N GLY A 163 18.98 -0.96 -12.68
CA GLY A 163 19.48 0.11 -13.56
C GLY A 163 19.06 -0.03 -15.03
N GLY A 164 18.39 1.00 -15.53
CA GLY A 164 17.98 1.19 -16.93
C GLY A 164 17.56 2.64 -17.18
N GLU A 165 17.38 3.05 -18.44
CA GLU A 165 16.88 4.38 -18.79
C GLU A 165 15.40 4.54 -18.38
N MET A 166 15.08 5.60 -17.61
CA MET A 166 13.76 5.93 -17.06
C MET A 166 13.05 4.72 -16.40
N THR A 167 13.39 4.47 -15.13
CA THR A 167 12.76 3.46 -14.29
C THR A 167 11.23 3.67 -14.20
N LEU A 168 10.47 2.60 -14.01
CA LEU A 168 9.05 2.59 -13.64
C LEU A 168 8.78 3.55 -12.47
N LEU A 169 9.69 3.60 -11.47
CA LEU A 169 9.59 4.55 -10.37
C LEU A 169 9.69 6.00 -10.86
N ALA A 170 10.62 6.31 -11.76
CA ALA A 170 10.74 7.63 -12.36
C ALA A 170 9.50 7.99 -13.21
N ARG A 171 8.90 7.02 -13.92
CA ARG A 171 7.63 7.21 -14.64
C ARG A 171 6.48 7.51 -13.69
N TYR A 172 6.38 6.78 -12.58
CA TYR A 172 5.36 6.99 -11.55
C TYR A 172 5.46 8.40 -10.95
N TYR A 173 6.68 8.81 -10.59
CA TYR A 173 7.00 10.11 -10.01
C TYR A 173 7.17 11.26 -11.02
N ALA A 174 6.84 11.05 -12.30
CA ALA A 174 6.73 12.15 -13.26
C ALA A 174 5.64 13.17 -12.87
N LYS A 175 4.70 12.78 -12.00
CA LYS A 175 3.75 13.63 -11.28
C LYS A 175 3.96 13.53 -9.77
N ASP A 176 3.49 14.53 -9.03
CA ASP A 176 3.58 14.58 -7.56
C ASP A 176 2.60 13.60 -6.88
N ARG A 177 2.94 12.31 -6.94
CA ARG A 177 2.21 11.20 -6.31
C ARG A 177 2.92 10.71 -5.05
N LEU A 178 2.17 10.02 -4.20
CA LEU A 178 2.64 9.48 -2.93
C LEU A 178 2.83 7.97 -3.00
N MET A 179 3.83 7.43 -2.31
CA MET A 179 4.01 5.98 -2.19
C MET A 179 4.21 5.56 -0.74
N VAL A 180 3.60 4.46 -0.31
CA VAL A 180 3.86 3.85 1.01
C VAL A 180 4.31 2.41 0.84
N ALA A 181 5.53 2.11 1.26
CA ALA A 181 6.09 0.78 1.13
C ALA A 181 7.14 0.49 2.23
N PRO A 182 7.44 -0.80 2.46
CA PRO A 182 6.49 -1.90 2.40
C PRO A 182 5.43 -1.79 3.52
N LEU A 183 4.21 -2.26 3.24
CA LEU A 183 3.09 -2.39 4.18
C LEU A 183 2.96 -3.84 4.68
N VAL A 184 2.32 -4.03 5.83
CA VAL A 184 1.98 -5.36 6.38
C VAL A 184 0.46 -5.50 6.55
N ASN A 185 -0.03 -6.73 6.79
CA ASN A 185 -1.43 -7.03 7.12
C ASN A 185 -2.46 -6.67 6.04
N LEU A 186 -2.03 -6.37 4.80
CA LEU A 186 -2.94 -6.05 3.69
C LEU A 186 -3.89 -7.22 3.38
N ARG A 187 -3.48 -8.46 3.66
CA ARG A 187 -4.34 -9.66 3.55
C ARG A 187 -5.51 -9.65 4.52
N GLU A 188 -5.31 -9.13 5.73
CA GLU A 188 -6.36 -9.05 6.72
C GLU A 188 -7.44 -8.04 6.31
N ALA A 189 -7.04 -6.96 5.63
CA ALA A 189 -7.96 -5.92 5.18
C ALA A 189 -9.00 -6.44 4.20
N GLY A 190 -8.63 -7.25 3.21
CA GLY A 190 -9.52 -7.51 2.09
C GLY A 190 -9.79 -6.23 1.28
N ARG A 191 -10.66 -6.32 0.27
CA ARG A 191 -10.71 -5.35 -0.83
C ARG A 191 -11.10 -3.91 -0.43
N GLY A 192 -11.97 -3.73 0.57
CA GLY A 192 -12.51 -2.40 0.94
C GLY A 192 -13.96 -2.18 0.51
N PRO A 193 -14.47 -0.94 0.54
CA PRO A 193 -13.71 0.32 0.63
C PRO A 193 -13.13 0.60 2.02
N TRP A 194 -12.02 1.35 2.05
CA TRP A 194 -11.33 1.79 3.27
C TRP A 194 -11.09 3.29 3.26
N THR A 195 -10.84 3.86 4.45
CA THR A 195 -10.08 5.11 4.57
C THR A 195 -8.68 4.77 5.04
N LEU A 196 -7.68 5.22 4.30
CA LEU A 196 -6.26 5.14 4.65
C LEU A 196 -5.84 6.41 5.36
N LEU A 197 -5.14 6.27 6.48
CA LEU A 197 -4.31 7.30 7.08
C LEU A 197 -2.85 6.87 7.01
N ALA A 198 -2.02 7.63 6.30
CA ALA A 198 -0.57 7.42 6.17
C ALA A 198 0.19 8.61 6.78
N LEU A 199 0.21 8.67 8.12
CA LEU A 199 0.72 9.83 8.84
C LEU A 199 2.24 9.74 9.04
N ARG A 200 2.95 10.64 8.37
CA ARG A 200 4.41 10.79 8.49
C ARG A 200 4.82 11.47 9.79
N CYS A 201 6.04 11.18 10.24
CA CYS A 201 6.74 12.03 11.19
C CYS A 201 7.22 13.34 10.52
N THR A 202 7.26 14.44 11.28
CA THR A 202 7.78 15.72 10.82
C THR A 202 9.30 15.77 10.94
N PHE A 203 10.00 15.17 9.98
CA PHE A 203 11.45 15.27 9.83
C PHE A 203 11.82 16.02 8.53
N PRO A 204 12.95 16.74 8.47
CA PRO A 204 13.47 17.34 7.24
C PRO A 204 14.13 16.28 6.34
N MET A 205 13.58 15.06 6.30
CA MET A 205 14.13 13.91 5.59
C MET A 205 13.22 13.49 4.44
N ARG A 206 13.83 12.90 3.41
CA ARG A 206 13.10 12.30 2.29
C ARG A 206 12.64 10.91 2.73
N ALA A 207 11.34 10.76 2.89
CA ALA A 207 10.67 9.49 3.19
C ALA A 207 10.98 8.82 4.53
N PRO A 208 10.66 9.44 5.68
CA PRO A 208 10.83 8.83 6.98
C PRO A 208 9.83 7.68 7.21
N PRO A 209 10.09 6.84 8.20
CA PRO A 209 9.12 5.90 8.73
C PRO A 209 7.82 6.61 9.16
N LEU A 210 6.70 5.91 9.06
CA LEU A 210 5.37 6.46 9.33
C LEU A 210 4.45 5.49 10.04
N ARG A 211 3.25 5.97 10.37
CA ARG A 211 2.14 5.13 10.81
C ARG A 211 1.05 5.05 9.73
N ALA A 212 0.83 3.85 9.18
CA ALA A 212 -0.22 3.57 8.21
C ALA A 212 -1.32 2.71 8.84
N VAL A 213 -2.56 3.17 8.73
CA VAL A 213 -3.73 2.42 9.22
C VAL A 213 -4.89 2.52 8.23
N LEU A 214 -5.65 1.43 8.11
CA LEU A 214 -6.96 1.43 7.47
C LEU A 214 -8.06 1.44 8.52
N PHE A 215 -9.16 2.11 8.20
CA PHE A 215 -10.40 2.03 8.97
C PHE A 215 -11.61 2.17 8.06
N GLU A 216 -12.74 1.66 8.55
CA GLU A 216 -14.00 1.69 7.81
C GLU A 216 -14.38 3.15 7.46
N PRO A 217 -14.86 3.40 6.23
CA PRO A 217 -15.27 4.74 5.83
C PRO A 217 -16.38 5.32 6.72
N ASP A 218 -16.28 6.62 7.02
CA ASP A 218 -17.33 7.34 7.75
C ASP A 218 -18.61 7.44 6.92
N CYS A 219 -19.52 6.48 7.10
CA CYS A 219 -20.76 6.37 6.33
C CYS A 219 -21.76 7.52 6.56
N LYS A 220 -21.52 8.42 7.52
CA LYS A 220 -22.50 9.43 7.95
C LYS A 220 -22.44 10.78 7.22
N GLY A 221 -21.45 11.03 6.35
CA GLY A 221 -21.24 12.37 5.77
C GLY A 221 -21.10 12.46 4.25
N GLN A 222 -21.00 11.34 3.53
CA GLN A 222 -20.54 11.35 2.14
C GLN A 222 -21.51 10.68 1.15
N GLY A 223 -22.82 10.70 1.38
CA GLY A 223 -23.79 10.17 0.39
C GLY A 223 -23.60 8.68 0.02
N TRP A 224 -22.78 7.95 0.77
CA TRP A 224 -22.57 6.52 0.56
C TRP A 224 -23.84 5.79 0.97
N VAL A 225 -24.52 5.19 -0.01
CA VAL A 225 -25.47 4.12 0.29
C VAL A 225 -24.65 2.93 0.77
N CYS A 226 -24.37 2.91 2.07
CA CYS A 226 -23.79 1.77 2.75
C CYS A 226 -24.81 0.63 2.68
N SER A 227 -24.88 -0.08 1.55
CA SER A 227 -25.61 -1.33 1.51
C SER A 227 -24.83 -2.30 2.37
N GLN A 228 -25.38 -2.62 3.55
CA GLN A 228 -24.84 -3.58 4.50
C GLN A 228 -24.62 -5.00 3.91
N ALA A 229 -24.93 -5.20 2.63
CA ALA A 229 -24.77 -6.44 1.89
C ALA A 229 -23.31 -6.78 1.52
N CYS A 230 -22.39 -5.80 1.42
CA CYS A 230 -21.02 -6.10 0.97
C CYS A 230 -20.11 -6.68 2.07
N TRP A 231 -20.45 -6.46 3.35
CA TRP A 231 -19.57 -6.78 4.49
C TRP A 231 -19.74 -8.20 5.06
N ARG A 232 -20.73 -8.97 4.59
CA ARG A 232 -21.04 -10.28 5.15
C ARG A 232 -21.15 -11.37 4.09
N GLN A 233 -20.02 -11.83 3.54
CA GLN A 233 -19.90 -13.24 3.13
C GLN A 233 -18.45 -13.75 3.28
N PRO A 234 -18.14 -14.55 4.32
CA PRO A 234 -17.04 -15.49 4.27
C PRO A 234 -17.51 -16.78 3.56
N ALA A 235 -16.77 -17.19 2.53
CA ALA A 235 -16.82 -18.48 1.83
C ALA A 235 -18.09 -18.81 1.01
N LEU A 236 -17.89 -19.09 -0.29
CA LEU A 236 -18.30 -20.33 -0.99
C LEU A 236 -18.10 -20.18 -2.52
N TRP A 237 -16.85 -20.31 -2.98
CA TRP A 237 -16.58 -20.76 -4.35
C TRP A 237 -16.60 -22.29 -4.36
N ARG A 238 -17.76 -22.88 -4.62
CA ARG A 238 -17.88 -24.24 -5.14
C ARG A 238 -18.80 -24.19 -6.36
N GLY A 239 -18.25 -24.62 -7.49
CA GLY A 239 -18.86 -24.48 -8.80
C GLY A 239 -20.22 -25.17 -8.94
N ALA A 240 -21.03 -24.61 -9.83
CA ALA A 240 -22.00 -25.36 -10.62
C ALA A 240 -22.35 -24.53 -11.86
N ALA A 241 -21.58 -24.71 -12.93
CA ALA A 241 -22.06 -24.44 -14.27
C ALA A 241 -23.18 -25.45 -14.59
N ARG A 242 -24.45 -25.04 -14.49
CA ARG A 242 -25.57 -25.73 -15.17
C ARG A 242 -26.57 -24.73 -15.74
N ARG A 243 -26.69 -24.82 -17.06
CA ARG A 243 -27.76 -24.31 -17.93
C ARG A 243 -29.13 -24.27 -17.24
N ILE A 244 -29.91 -23.22 -17.49
CA ILE A 244 -31.32 -23.33 -17.92
C ILE A 244 -31.74 -22.09 -18.75
N ARG A 245 -32.56 -22.41 -19.75
CA ARG A 245 -33.10 -21.64 -20.87
C ARG A 245 -33.86 -20.34 -20.52
N ARG A 246 -33.75 -19.39 -21.47
CA ARG A 246 -34.79 -18.49 -22.01
C ARG A 246 -36.13 -18.45 -21.24
N ARG A 247 -36.53 -17.26 -20.77
CA ARG A 247 -37.88 -16.72 -21.02
C ARG A 247 -37.85 -15.19 -21.06
N ARG A 248 -38.61 -14.68 -22.02
CA ARG A 248 -38.84 -13.27 -22.35
C ARG A 248 -39.69 -12.59 -21.27
N GLY A 249 -39.47 -11.29 -21.09
CA GLY A 249 -40.58 -10.33 -20.95
C GLY A 249 -40.59 -9.46 -19.69
N TRP A 250 -40.87 -8.18 -19.94
CA TRP A 250 -41.34 -7.13 -19.01
C TRP A 250 -40.25 -6.62 -18.03
N GLY A 251 -39.76 -5.37 -18.09
CA GLY A 251 -40.43 -4.11 -18.39
C GLY A 251 -40.70 -3.36 -17.09
N ALA A 252 -39.73 -2.61 -16.57
CA ALA A 252 -39.98 -1.59 -15.55
C ALA A 252 -38.92 -0.49 -15.64
N ARG A 253 -39.42 0.74 -15.77
CA ARG A 253 -38.69 2.00 -15.86
C ARG A 253 -38.24 2.41 -14.46
N CYS A 254 -36.99 2.86 -14.29
CA CYS A 254 -36.60 3.67 -13.14
C CYS A 254 -36.59 5.14 -13.57
N SER A 255 -37.50 5.93 -13.02
CA SER A 255 -37.47 7.39 -13.07
C SER A 255 -36.72 7.93 -11.85
N VAL A 256 -35.84 8.89 -12.11
CA VAL A 256 -35.08 9.67 -11.14
C VAL A 256 -36.02 10.57 -10.32
N ARG A 257 -35.85 10.57 -8.99
CA ARG A 257 -35.99 11.75 -8.13
C ARG A 257 -34.93 11.69 -7.05
#